data_AF-A0AAV9EQP0-F1
#
_entry.id   AF-A0AAV9EQP0-F1
#
_cell.length_a   1.000
_cell.length_b   1.000
_cell.length_c   1.000
_cell.angle_alpha   90.00
_cell.angle_beta   90.00
_cell.angle_gamma   90.00
#
_symmetry.space_group_name_H-M   'P 1'
#
loop_
_entity.id
_entity.type
_entity.pdbx_description
1 polymer ?
#
loop_
_entity_poly.entity_id
_entity_poly.type
_entity_poly.pdbx_seq_one_letter_code
_entity_poly.pdbx_strand_id
1 'polypeptide(L)'
;MAAEKEKEAAAGGERWRAAIVNLTEAVVNLDSLQSLLSKKAVFVDDETFSKASLCSEQAKTIKALEKRVENLERELDAAIAAAARVRSEKRQAEASQRASELRAQDVTRELENTTKVFKLHMEELRAKQEEISKRDREIKVLEAIIQTLSAKDS
;
A
#
# COMPACT_ATOMS: atom_id res chain seq x y z
N MET A 1 46.83 -47.94 -19.70
CA MET A 1 48.13 -47.23 -19.79
C MET A 1 48.51 -46.82 -21.22
N ALA A 2 48.46 -47.69 -22.25
CA ALA A 2 48.83 -47.28 -23.63
C ALA A 2 47.83 -46.30 -24.27
N ALA A 3 46.53 -46.57 -24.17
CA ALA A 3 45.47 -45.71 -24.73
C ALA A 3 45.33 -44.33 -24.04
N GLU A 4 45.88 -44.19 -22.83
CA GLU A 4 45.82 -42.95 -22.04
C GLU A 4 46.96 -42.00 -22.45
N LYS A 5 48.15 -42.56 -22.71
CA LYS A 5 49.29 -41.82 -23.29
C LYS A 5 49.02 -41.31 -24.71
N GLU A 6 48.27 -42.07 -25.51
CA GLU A 6 47.91 -41.67 -26.88
C GLU A 6 46.89 -40.53 -26.91
N LYS A 7 45.95 -40.51 -25.95
CA LYS A 7 45.02 -39.38 -25.75
C LYS A 7 45.71 -38.11 -25.25
N GLU A 8 46.67 -38.22 -24.33
CA GLU A 8 47.46 -37.06 -23.89
C GLU A 8 48.32 -36.47 -25.00
N ALA A 9 48.93 -37.30 -25.85
CA ALA A 9 49.70 -36.84 -27.00
C ALA A 9 48.80 -36.14 -28.05
N ALA A 10 47.61 -36.67 -28.31
CA ALA A 10 46.61 -36.05 -29.20
C ALA A 10 46.11 -34.70 -28.64
N ALA A 11 45.81 -34.63 -27.34
CA ALA A 11 45.41 -33.39 -26.65
C ALA A 11 46.53 -32.34 -26.63
N GLY A 12 47.79 -32.76 -26.46
CA GLY A 12 48.97 -31.88 -26.59
C GLY A 12 49.09 -31.28 -28.00
N GLY A 13 48.84 -32.09 -29.03
CA GLY A 13 48.82 -31.63 -30.43
C GLY A 13 47.70 -30.65 -30.73
N GLU A 14 46.49 -30.84 -30.18
CA GLU A 14 45.38 -29.90 -30.30
C GLU A 14 45.65 -28.58 -29.59
N ARG A 15 46.22 -28.63 -28.37
CA ARG A 15 46.64 -27.43 -27.63
C ARG A 15 47.72 -26.64 -28.38
N TRP A 16 48.69 -27.33 -28.98
CA TRP A 16 49.74 -26.68 -29.77
C TRP A 16 49.16 -26.03 -31.05
N ARG A 17 48.24 -26.70 -31.74
CA ARG A 17 47.53 -26.13 -32.90
C ARG A 17 46.71 -24.89 -32.50
N ALA A 18 45.97 -24.95 -31.39
CA ALA A 18 45.23 -23.80 -30.88
C ALA A 18 46.15 -22.62 -30.52
N ALA A 19 47.31 -22.90 -29.92
CA ALA A 19 48.31 -21.88 -29.61
C ALA A 19 48.87 -21.20 -30.89
N ILE A 20 49.13 -21.97 -31.95
CA ILE A 20 49.57 -21.42 -33.24
C ILE A 20 48.49 -20.53 -33.88
N VAL A 21 47.22 -20.94 -33.82
CA VAL A 21 46.12 -20.13 -34.33
C VAL A 21 46.02 -18.80 -33.57
N ASN A 22 46.05 -18.85 -32.24
CA ASN A 22 46.03 -17.63 -31.41
C ASN A 22 47.21 -16.69 -31.72
N LEU A 23 48.42 -17.23 -31.94
CA LEU A 23 49.57 -16.42 -32.32
C LEU A 23 49.41 -15.79 -33.70
N THR A 24 48.84 -16.53 -34.65
CA THR A 24 48.57 -16.02 -36.00
C THR A 24 47.54 -14.90 -35.97
N GLU A 25 46.48 -15.06 -35.18
CA GLU A 25 45.49 -14.00 -34.95
C GLU A 25 46.09 -12.79 -34.25
N ALA A 26 46.99 -12.99 -33.28
CA ALA A 26 47.71 -11.90 -32.63
C ALA A 26 48.58 -11.11 -33.61
N VAL A 27 49.26 -11.78 -34.55
CA VAL A 27 50.04 -11.11 -35.60
C VAL A 27 49.13 -10.28 -36.52
N VAL A 28 48.00 -10.83 -36.94
CA VAL A 28 47.03 -10.10 -37.78
C VAL A 28 46.47 -8.87 -37.05
N ASN A 29 46.19 -9.00 -35.76
CA ASN A 29 45.74 -7.90 -34.92
C ASN A 29 46.82 -6.82 -34.75
N LEU A 30 48.08 -7.22 -34.59
CA LEU A 30 49.23 -6.31 -34.50
C LEU A 30 49.46 -5.55 -35.82
N ASP A 31 49.41 -6.24 -36.96
CA ASP A 31 49.53 -5.60 -38.28
C ASP A 31 48.39 -4.60 -38.53
N SER A 32 47.18 -4.95 -38.10
CA SER A 32 46.01 -4.08 -38.18
C SER A 32 46.18 -2.83 -37.32
N LEU A 33 46.67 -2.98 -36.08
CA LEU A 33 47.00 -1.88 -35.17
C LEU A 33 48.11 -0.99 -35.74
N GLN A 34 49.18 -1.59 -36.26
CA GLN A 34 50.27 -0.85 -36.89
C GLN A 34 49.75 -0.03 -38.08
N SER A 35 48.95 -0.65 -38.96
CA SER A 35 48.36 0.04 -40.12
C SER A 35 47.45 1.20 -39.69
N LEU A 36 46.66 1.02 -38.63
CA LEU A 36 45.84 2.10 -38.06
C LEU A 36 46.70 3.24 -37.52
N LEU A 37 47.72 2.93 -36.72
CA LEU A 37 48.62 3.92 -36.14
C LEU A 37 49.42 4.67 -37.20
N SER A 38 49.95 3.97 -38.20
CA SER A 38 50.78 4.58 -39.24
C SER A 38 50.00 5.34 -40.31
N LYS A 39 48.75 4.95 -40.62
CA LYS A 39 47.99 5.52 -41.74
C LYS A 39 46.80 6.37 -41.32
N LYS A 40 46.24 6.16 -40.13
CA LYS A 40 44.98 6.78 -39.69
C LYS A 40 45.07 7.52 -38.37
N ALA A 41 46.13 7.35 -37.59
CA ALA A 41 46.29 8.15 -36.38
C ALA A 41 46.58 9.60 -36.76
N VAL A 42 45.68 10.49 -36.35
CA VAL A 42 45.92 11.92 -36.37
C VAL A 42 46.60 12.25 -35.04
N PHE A 43 47.87 12.63 -35.08
CA PHE A 43 48.57 13.11 -33.90
C PHE A 43 48.04 14.50 -33.57
N VAL A 44 47.39 14.61 -32.43
CA VAL A 44 46.83 15.85 -31.91
C VAL A 44 47.82 16.40 -30.88
N ASP A 45 48.01 17.72 -30.84
CA ASP A 45 48.79 18.32 -29.76
C ASP A 45 48.14 18.08 -28.39
N ASP A 46 48.96 18.12 -27.35
CA ASP A 46 48.54 17.79 -25.99
C ASP A 46 47.38 18.69 -25.50
N GLU A 47 47.37 19.95 -25.94
CA GLU A 47 46.33 20.91 -25.60
C GLU A 47 44.98 20.56 -26.25
N THR A 48 44.96 20.21 -27.53
CA THR A 48 43.73 19.86 -28.26
C THR A 48 43.20 18.50 -27.81
N PHE A 49 44.09 17.54 -27.51
CA PHE A 49 43.68 16.28 -26.88
C PHE A 49 43.05 16.51 -25.50
N SER A 50 43.69 17.31 -24.64
CA SER A 50 43.19 17.63 -23.31
C SER A 50 41.82 18.32 -23.35
N LYS A 51 41.64 19.28 -24.26
CA LYS A 51 40.36 19.95 -24.48
C LYS A 51 39.28 18.98 -24.98
N ALA A 52 39.60 18.13 -25.96
CA ALA A 52 38.66 17.15 -26.48
C ALA A 52 38.25 16.11 -25.43
N SER A 53 39.20 15.66 -24.60
CA SER A 53 38.96 14.75 -23.48
C SER A 53 38.02 15.38 -22.45
N LEU A 54 38.30 16.61 -22.02
CA LEU A 54 37.47 17.35 -21.08
C LEU A 54 36.05 17.55 -21.61
N CYS A 55 35.91 17.99 -22.87
CA CYS A 55 34.60 18.14 -23.51
C CYS A 55 33.83 16.81 -23.57
N SER A 56 34.52 15.69 -23.82
CA SER A 56 33.91 14.36 -23.84
C SER A 56 33.38 13.95 -22.45
N GLU A 57 34.17 14.18 -21.39
CA GLU A 57 33.75 13.91 -20.02
C GLU A 57 32.58 14.79 -19.58
N GLN A 58 32.63 16.08 -19.92
CA GLN A 58 31.52 17.00 -19.68
C GLN A 58 30.26 16.55 -20.42
N ALA A 59 30.35 16.15 -21.69
CA ALA A 59 29.21 15.66 -22.45
C ALA A 59 28.59 14.38 -21.85
N LYS A 60 29.42 13.45 -21.35
CA LYS A 60 28.94 12.26 -20.63
C LYS A 60 28.22 12.65 -19.33
N THR A 61 28.77 13.60 -18.59
CA THR A 61 28.21 14.08 -17.34
C THR A 61 26.86 14.78 -17.57
N ILE A 62 26.78 15.66 -18.57
CA ILE A 62 25.54 16.35 -18.96
C ILE A 62 24.44 15.32 -19.28
N LYS A 63 24.74 14.32 -20.12
CA LYS A 63 23.76 13.27 -20.44
C LYS A 63 23.31 12.45 -19.22
N ALA A 64 24.21 12.20 -18.28
CA ALA A 64 23.86 11.51 -17.04
C ALA A 64 22.93 12.36 -16.17
N LEU A 65 23.18 13.67 -16.10
CA LEU A 65 22.35 14.63 -15.37
C LEU A 65 20.97 14.81 -16.03
N GLU A 66 20.91 14.93 -17.35
CA GLU A 66 19.64 15.01 -18.10
C GLU A 66 18.73 13.82 -17.82
N LYS A 67 19.27 12.59 -17.86
CA LYS A 67 18.51 11.38 -17.50
C LYS A 67 18.03 11.40 -16.06
N ARG A 68 18.84 11.92 -15.14
CA ARG A 68 18.45 12.04 -13.72
C ARG A 68 17.33 13.05 -13.55
N VAL A 69 17.38 14.19 -14.23
CA VAL A 69 16.31 15.20 -14.21
C VAL A 69 15.01 14.60 -14.74
N GLU A 70 15.07 13.94 -15.90
CA GLU A 70 13.90 13.31 -16.52
C GLU A 70 13.26 12.24 -15.60
N ASN A 71 14.07 11.44 -14.90
CA ASN A 71 13.56 10.47 -13.93
C ASN A 71 12.91 11.16 -12.72
N LEU A 72 13.52 12.21 -12.18
CA LEU A 72 12.97 12.96 -11.06
C LEU A 72 11.65 13.66 -11.43
N GLU A 73 11.51 14.15 -12.67
CA GLU A 73 10.26 14.72 -13.17
C GLU A 73 9.15 13.66 -13.22
N ARG A 74 9.44 12.45 -13.73
CA ARG A 74 8.49 11.32 -13.72
C ARG A 74 8.08 10.92 -12.30
N GLU A 75 9.04 10.86 -11.38
CA GLU A 75 8.77 10.53 -9.98
C GLU A 75 7.91 11.61 -9.30
N LEU A 76 8.16 12.89 -9.61
CA LEU A 76 7.35 14.00 -9.11
C LEU A 76 5.91 13.92 -9.62
N ASP A 77 5.70 13.67 -10.91
CA ASP A 77 4.37 13.51 -11.49
C ASP A 77 3.62 12.32 -10.88
N ALA A 78 4.32 11.20 -10.67
CA ALA A 78 3.77 10.03 -9.99
C ALA A 78 3.36 10.35 -8.53
N ALA A 79 4.19 11.09 -7.80
CA ALA A 79 3.89 11.52 -6.44
C ALA A 79 2.70 12.49 -6.37
N ILE A 80 2.58 13.42 -7.32
CA ILE A 80 1.43 14.33 -7.43
C ILE A 80 0.15 13.53 -7.69
N ALA A 81 0.18 12.59 -8.63
CA ALA A 81 -0.98 11.75 -8.94
C ALA A 81 -1.39 10.88 -7.75
N ALA A 82 -0.43 10.29 -7.05
CA ALA A 82 -0.68 9.51 -5.83
C ALA A 82 -1.29 10.38 -4.72
N ALA A 83 -0.74 11.56 -4.46
CA ALA A 83 -1.26 12.50 -3.47
C ALA A 83 -2.68 12.96 -3.81
N ALA A 84 -2.99 13.18 -5.09
CA ALA A 84 -4.35 13.53 -5.54
C ALA A 84 -5.35 12.40 -5.27
N ARG A 85 -4.99 11.14 -5.54
CA ARG A 85 -5.82 9.96 -5.23
C ARG A 85 -6.08 9.84 -3.73
N VAL A 86 -5.04 9.90 -2.90
CA VAL A 86 -5.16 9.83 -1.43
C VAL A 86 -6.05 10.94 -0.89
N ARG A 87 -5.95 12.18 -1.41
CA ARG A 87 -6.84 13.29 -1.00
C ARG A 87 -8.29 13.06 -1.41
N SER A 88 -8.55 12.39 -2.54
CA SER A 88 -9.90 12.05 -2.98
C SER A 88 -10.49 10.95 -2.09
N GLU A 89 -9.73 9.88 -1.87
CA GLU A 89 -10.13 8.75 -1.01
C GLU A 89 -10.40 9.22 0.42
N LYS A 90 -9.52 10.06 0.98
CA LYS A 90 -9.72 10.67 2.31
C LYS A 90 -11.04 11.45 2.37
N ARG A 91 -11.34 12.28 1.38
CA ARG A 91 -12.61 13.06 1.36
C ARG A 91 -13.83 12.14 1.30
N GLN A 92 -13.76 11.05 0.53
CA GLN A 92 -14.85 10.08 0.45
C GLN A 92 -15.04 9.34 1.79
N ALA A 93 -13.95 8.91 2.43
CA ALA A 93 -13.97 8.25 3.73
C ALA A 93 -14.48 9.19 4.84
N GLU A 94 -14.07 10.45 4.84
CA GLU A 94 -14.59 11.45 5.80
C GLU A 94 -16.10 11.69 5.60
N ALA A 95 -16.59 11.74 4.35
CA ALA A 95 -18.00 11.89 4.08
C ALA A 95 -18.83 10.69 4.58
N SER A 96 -18.35 9.46 4.35
CA SER A 96 -19.03 8.26 4.83
C SER A 96 -18.99 8.13 6.36
N GLN A 97 -17.87 8.53 6.99
CA GLN A 97 -17.76 8.59 8.44
C GLN A 97 -18.76 9.57 9.04
N ARG A 98 -18.81 10.82 8.54
CA ARG A 98 -19.77 11.83 9.03
C ARG A 98 -21.22 11.38 8.86
N ALA A 99 -21.56 10.75 7.74
CA ALA A 99 -22.90 10.20 7.53
C ALA A 99 -23.23 9.09 8.52
N SER A 100 -22.26 8.25 8.87
CA SER A 100 -22.43 7.18 9.86
C SER A 100 -22.55 7.72 11.28
N GLU A 101 -21.76 8.74 11.62
CA GLU A 101 -21.84 9.45 12.91
C GLU A 101 -23.20 10.12 13.10
N LEU A 102 -23.72 10.80 12.05
CA LEU A 102 -25.04 11.41 12.11
C LEU A 102 -26.15 10.36 12.36
N ARG A 103 -26.10 9.23 11.64
CA ARG A 103 -27.05 8.13 11.88
C ARG A 103 -26.95 7.58 13.30
N ALA A 104 -25.75 7.45 13.85
CA ALA A 104 -25.56 6.98 15.22
C ALA A 104 -26.17 7.95 16.24
N GLN A 105 -26.02 9.26 16.02
CA GLN A 105 -26.66 10.29 16.85
C GLN A 105 -28.19 10.21 16.78
N ASP A 106 -28.75 10.04 15.58
CA ASP A 106 -30.20 9.90 15.39
C ASP A 106 -30.75 8.68 16.12
N VAL A 107 -30.12 7.50 15.96
CA VAL A 107 -30.50 6.27 16.67
C VAL A 107 -30.38 6.44 18.18
N THR A 108 -29.32 7.10 18.66
CA THR A 108 -29.15 7.37 20.10
C THR A 108 -30.30 8.23 20.63
N ARG A 109 -30.67 9.28 19.91
CA ARG A 109 -31.80 10.16 20.27
C ARG A 109 -33.13 9.42 20.28
N GLU A 110 -33.36 8.55 19.30
CA GLU A 110 -34.54 7.68 19.25
C GLU A 110 -34.59 6.75 20.47
N LEU A 111 -33.48 6.08 20.80
CA LEU A 111 -33.40 5.21 21.98
C LEU A 111 -33.64 5.97 23.29
N GLU A 112 -33.10 7.18 23.43
CA GLU A 112 -33.38 8.04 24.59
C GLU A 112 -34.86 8.40 24.70
N ASN A 113 -35.49 8.75 23.58
CA ASN A 113 -36.92 9.06 23.54
C ASN A 113 -37.77 7.82 23.89
N THR A 114 -37.47 6.68 23.29
CA THR A 114 -38.13 5.40 23.59
C THR A 114 -37.97 5.04 25.07
N THR A 115 -36.78 5.25 25.64
CA THR A 115 -36.53 5.02 27.07
C THR A 115 -37.40 5.93 27.95
N LYS A 116 -37.58 7.21 27.59
CA LYS A 116 -38.47 8.12 28.33
C LYS A 116 -39.93 7.66 28.28
N VAL A 117 -40.41 7.26 27.11
CA VAL A 117 -41.78 6.72 26.95
C VAL A 117 -41.96 5.46 27.80
N PHE A 118 -41.00 4.54 27.79
CA PHE A 118 -41.06 3.34 28.63
C PHE A 118 -41.10 3.67 30.14
N LYS A 119 -40.35 4.68 30.60
CA LYS A 119 -40.41 5.13 32.00
C LYS A 119 -41.81 5.62 32.36
N LEU A 120 -42.41 6.46 31.52
CA LEU A 120 -43.77 6.96 31.73
C LEU A 120 -44.80 5.82 31.80
N HIS A 121 -44.74 4.87 30.86
CA HIS A 121 -45.61 3.70 30.89
C HIS A 121 -45.45 2.87 32.17
N MET A 122 -44.22 2.71 32.68
CA MET A 122 -43.99 2.00 33.95
C MET A 122 -44.54 2.74 35.17
N GLU A 123 -44.48 4.08 35.16
CA GLU A 123 -45.08 4.91 36.21
C GLU A 123 -46.61 4.83 36.18
N GLU A 124 -47.22 4.89 34.99
CA GLU A 124 -48.67 4.72 34.82
C GLU A 124 -49.15 3.34 35.27
N LEU A 125 -48.43 2.28 34.90
CA LEU A 125 -48.74 0.91 35.35
C LEU A 125 -48.67 0.79 36.87
N ARG A 126 -47.67 1.42 37.51
CA ARG A 126 -47.56 1.44 38.98
C ARG A 126 -48.73 2.18 39.63
N ALA A 127 -49.11 3.36 39.11
CA ALA A 127 -50.25 4.12 39.60
C ALA A 127 -51.56 3.34 39.45
N LYS A 128 -51.75 2.64 38.33
CA LYS A 128 -52.91 1.76 38.10
C LYS A 128 -52.92 0.58 39.06
N GLN A 129 -51.77 -0.03 39.34
CA GLN A 129 -51.65 -1.11 40.31
C GLN A 129 -52.02 -0.65 41.73
N GLU A 130 -51.64 0.56 42.13
CA GLU A 130 -52.05 1.15 43.41
C GLU A 130 -53.56 1.40 43.48
N GLU A 131 -54.15 1.91 42.39
CA GLU A 131 -55.60 2.13 42.29
C GLU A 131 -56.37 0.81 42.41
N ILE A 132 -55.97 -0.24 41.70
CA ILE A 132 -56.54 -1.59 41.81
C ILE A 132 -56.42 -2.09 43.26
N SER A 133 -55.23 -1.96 43.86
CA SER A 133 -54.99 -2.41 45.25
C SER A 133 -55.84 -1.66 46.28
N LYS A 134 -56.26 -0.42 45.99
CA LYS A 134 -57.20 0.34 46.82
C LYS A 134 -58.63 -0.18 46.61
N ARG A 135 -59.06 -0.36 45.36
CA ARG A 135 -60.39 -0.91 45.04
C ARG A 135 -60.58 -2.33 45.61
N ASP A 136 -59.56 -3.18 45.54
CA ASP A 136 -59.59 -4.52 46.15
C ASP A 136 -59.80 -4.48 47.67
N ARG A 137 -59.21 -3.49 48.36
CA ARG A 137 -59.44 -3.28 49.79
C ARG A 137 -60.87 -2.82 50.08
N GLU A 138 -61.39 -1.88 49.29
CA GLU A 138 -62.78 -1.42 49.40
C GLU A 138 -63.77 -2.58 49.16
N ILE A 139 -63.53 -3.41 48.14
CA ILE A 139 -64.33 -4.60 47.83
C ILE A 139 -64.34 -5.56 49.02
N LYS A 140 -63.18 -5.89 49.60
CA LYS A 140 -63.11 -6.77 50.78
C LYS A 140 -63.90 -6.25 51.98
N VAL A 141 -63.88 -4.95 52.22
CA VAL A 141 -64.68 -4.33 53.29
C VAL A 141 -66.17 -4.48 52.99
N LEU A 142 -66.59 -4.19 51.76
CA LEU A 142 -67.98 -4.36 51.34
C LEU A 142 -68.44 -5.82 51.45
N GLU A 143 -67.60 -6.78 51.04
CA GLU A 143 -67.85 -8.22 51.20
C GLU A 143 -68.05 -8.59 52.67
N ALA A 144 -67.18 -8.11 53.57
CA ALA A 144 -67.30 -8.35 55.00
C ALA A 144 -68.61 -7.78 55.58
N ILE A 145 -68.99 -6.57 55.17
CA ILE A 145 -70.27 -5.96 55.58
C ILE A 145 -71.45 -6.82 55.12
N ILE A 146 -71.46 -7.23 53.84
CA ILE A 146 -72.53 -8.09 53.29
C ILE A 146 -72.60 -9.41 54.06
N GLN A 147 -71.48 -10.06 54.35
CA GLN A 147 -71.44 -11.29 55.15
C GLN A 147 -72.03 -11.07 56.56
N THR A 148 -71.71 -9.96 57.22
CA THR A 148 -72.28 -9.66 58.56
C THR A 148 -73.78 -9.35 58.53
N LEU A 149 -74.29 -8.70 57.49
CA LEU A 149 -75.72 -8.45 57.33
C LEU A 149 -76.47 -9.75 57.00
N SER A 150 -75.95 -10.54 56.07
CA SER A 150 -76.55 -11.83 55.70
C SER A 150 -76.58 -12.83 56.86
N ALA A 151 -75.60 -12.78 57.78
CA ALA A 151 -75.60 -13.60 58.99
C ALA A 151 -76.58 -13.11 60.08
N LYS A 152 -77.11 -11.89 59.96
CA LYS A 152 -78.08 -11.29 60.89
C LYS A 152 -79.53 -11.45 60.42
N ASP A 153 -79.71 -11.71 59.12
CA ASP A 153 -81.00 -11.98 58.46
C ASP A 153 -81.33 -13.50 58.37
N SER A 154 -80.46 -14.37 58.89
CA SER A 154 -80.68 -15.82 59.10
C SER A 154 -80.81 -16.14 60.58
#